data_AF-A0A4R9F1F8-F1
#
_entry.id   AF-A0A4R9F1F8-F1
#
_cell.length_a   1.000
_cell.length_b   1.000
_cell.length_c   1.000
_cell.angle_alpha   90.00
_cell.angle_beta   90.00
_cell.angle_gamma   90.00
#
_symmetry.space_group_name_H-M   'P 1'
#
loop_
_entity.id
_entity.type
_entity.pdbx_description
1 polymer ?
#
loop_
_entity_poly.entity_id
_entity_poly.type
_entity_poly.pdbx_seq_one_letter_code
_entity_poly.pdbx_strand_id
1 'polypeptide(L)'
;MTHEIIDYGQFADRLERQQGRPRWSLLDEVQREWGYVDPGGEPGHSRWGGENQEGGIDWDLPVPQALNEWWDSPLNSFAFNPRLYWVHTQWPPKLSELDVDEDSGLIGPDDDDRVCVFMSEYHYAHEWGYLAAEAELPDPRVVVSVGGEWVVQSRSLSEFLTQLAFERMPAHYGYTLRFGRDTVDADPEVVRRLEASYRELGLLPWQEMGTDALSYGAPDAVIRHGRGPGADFKIVINARTKDALLDVARTLGLEWVDKDIRPPAEVPEPLEDLGPVSLQAGEADARGRWTVLTREYPQPPVVAGEAAALIEERGTLRSVASLQGPTMVVAGDAEGRVHVRETDDEDPETITLTLHRAPVTSVTCLELASTRLVLSGDANGVIRYWSTRRKPMRSPFARRNTPIASLAAAVLPTGPALAAAWADGLVRVWDLVSDAVANLRLGTGIKFLGLDTDGTLRVTDADSTAALRLDLAKLWPHRDLQLRLEDVDWGSLWTARGPGHTVPELIGKVTSDDKKTAVDAVHDLYRLLVSKEAASTAAVPAIPFLVELMTDPDNKSRSTLLLLIADLADVHQARGGRGDAQLAAVREALPTLRYLHDDPEGPIRWAANELEQNCAPR
;
A
#
# COMPACT_ATOMS: atom_id res chain seq x y z
N MET A 1 6.09 -23.94 4.18
CA MET A 1 7.54 -24.01 3.86
C MET A 1 8.28 -23.41 5.05
N THR A 2 9.39 -24.00 5.49
CA THR A 2 10.21 -23.45 6.59
C THR A 2 10.85 -22.14 6.15
N HIS A 3 10.71 -21.08 6.96
CA HIS A 3 11.28 -19.76 6.72
C HIS A 3 12.80 -19.83 6.68
N GLU A 4 13.42 -19.29 5.63
CA GLU A 4 14.88 -19.20 5.50
C GLU A 4 15.40 -17.98 6.27
N ILE A 5 16.26 -18.21 7.25
CA ILE A 5 16.92 -17.17 8.05
C ILE A 5 18.01 -16.53 7.20
N ILE A 6 17.99 -15.20 7.10
CA ILE A 6 19.00 -14.40 6.40
C ILE A 6 19.85 -13.67 7.42
N ASP A 7 21.15 -13.94 7.43
CA ASP A 7 22.09 -13.29 8.34
C ASP A 7 22.65 -11.99 7.75
N TYR A 8 22.05 -10.85 8.13
CA TYR A 8 22.54 -9.54 7.72
C TYR A 8 23.88 -9.16 8.35
N GLY A 9 24.35 -9.89 9.38
CA GLY A 9 25.71 -9.72 9.93
C GLY A 9 26.81 -10.03 8.90
N GLN A 10 26.48 -10.74 7.82
CA GLN A 10 27.39 -11.02 6.70
C GLN A 10 27.26 -10.01 5.54
N PHE A 11 26.43 -8.97 5.69
CA PHE A 11 26.16 -8.03 4.60
C PHE A 11 27.40 -7.25 4.16
N ALA A 12 28.27 -6.85 5.08
CA ALA A 12 29.53 -6.18 4.73
C ALA A 12 30.38 -7.02 3.76
N ASP A 13 30.44 -8.34 3.96
CA ASP A 13 31.17 -9.22 3.05
C ASP A 13 30.44 -9.38 1.70
N ARG A 14 29.10 -9.27 1.68
CA ARG A 14 28.31 -9.24 0.42
C ARG A 14 28.59 -7.96 -0.35
N LEU A 15 28.67 -6.82 0.34
CA LEU A 15 29.00 -5.52 -0.24
C LEU A 15 30.41 -5.52 -0.86
N GLU A 16 31.41 -6.07 -0.15
CA GLU A 16 32.78 -6.20 -0.69
C GLU A 16 32.84 -7.09 -1.95
N ARG A 17 32.07 -8.19 -1.98
CA ARG A 17 32.02 -9.12 -3.12
C ARG A 17 31.24 -8.56 -4.32
N GLN A 18 30.55 -7.43 -4.19
CA GLN A 18 29.76 -6.84 -5.29
C GLN A 18 30.65 -6.38 -6.46
N GLN A 19 31.94 -6.12 -6.24
CA GLN A 19 32.90 -5.62 -7.25
C GLN A 19 33.14 -6.54 -8.48
N GLY A 20 32.50 -7.71 -8.56
CA GLY A 20 32.54 -8.61 -9.72
C GLY A 20 31.16 -9.08 -10.20
N ARG A 21 30.07 -8.46 -9.72
CA ARG A 21 28.69 -8.85 -10.02
C ARG A 21 27.98 -7.75 -10.84
N PRO A 22 26.85 -8.04 -11.49
CA PRO A 22 26.03 -6.99 -12.10
C PRO A 22 25.67 -5.92 -11.05
N ARG A 23 25.78 -4.64 -11.42
CA ARG A 23 25.65 -3.47 -10.51
C ARG A 23 24.47 -3.58 -9.54
N TRP A 24 23.31 -4.00 -10.04
CA TRP A 24 22.05 -4.03 -9.28
C TRP A 24 21.78 -5.33 -8.52
N SER A 25 22.63 -6.37 -8.63
CA SER A 25 22.33 -7.67 -8.05
C SER A 25 22.15 -7.63 -6.53
N LEU A 26 22.93 -6.80 -5.83
CA LEU A 26 22.83 -6.68 -4.38
C LEU A 26 21.54 -5.96 -3.96
N LEU A 27 21.17 -4.87 -4.64
CA LEU A 27 19.89 -4.20 -4.42
C LEU A 27 18.73 -5.17 -4.68
N ASP A 28 18.74 -5.88 -5.81
CA ASP A 28 17.68 -6.83 -6.16
C ASP A 28 17.54 -7.99 -5.15
N GLU A 29 18.66 -8.44 -4.57
CA GLU A 29 18.65 -9.38 -3.46
C GLU A 29 17.99 -8.75 -2.24
N VAL A 30 18.50 -7.64 -1.73
CA VAL A 30 17.99 -6.97 -0.52
C VAL A 30 16.49 -6.71 -0.63
N GLN A 31 16.02 -6.20 -1.76
CA GLN A 31 14.60 -5.98 -2.01
C GLN A 31 13.79 -7.29 -1.86
N ARG A 32 14.24 -8.39 -2.48
CA ARG A 32 13.58 -9.71 -2.39
C ARG A 32 13.63 -10.30 -0.99
N GLU A 33 14.74 -10.14 -0.28
CA GLU A 33 14.93 -10.61 1.09
C GLU A 33 13.91 -9.97 2.04
N TRP A 34 13.65 -8.67 1.85
CA TRP A 34 12.59 -7.93 2.53
C TRP A 34 11.21 -8.11 1.91
N GLY A 35 11.00 -9.04 0.99
CA GLY A 35 9.67 -9.38 0.49
C GLY A 35 9.15 -8.49 -0.64
N TYR A 36 9.95 -7.56 -1.16
CA TYR A 36 9.62 -6.92 -2.43
C TYR A 36 9.79 -7.91 -3.57
N VAL A 37 8.67 -8.22 -4.21
CA VAL A 37 8.62 -9.12 -5.35
C VAL A 37 8.24 -8.29 -6.57
N ASP A 38 9.00 -8.50 -7.66
CA ASP A 38 8.74 -7.94 -8.99
C ASP A 38 7.23 -7.90 -9.29
N PRO A 39 6.64 -6.70 -9.43
CA PRO A 39 5.20 -6.56 -9.62
C PRO A 39 4.73 -7.02 -11.01
N GLY A 40 5.64 -7.11 -11.98
CA GLY A 40 5.35 -7.35 -13.39
C GLY A 40 4.52 -6.25 -14.06
N GLY A 41 4.59 -6.18 -15.40
CA GLY A 41 3.99 -5.10 -16.18
C GLY A 41 4.90 -3.88 -16.34
N GLU A 42 4.35 -2.77 -16.84
CA GLU A 42 5.06 -1.48 -16.96
C GLU A 42 5.00 -0.70 -15.63
N PRO A 43 6.08 0.01 -15.24
CA PRO A 43 6.09 0.86 -14.04
C PRO A 43 4.97 1.92 -14.03
N GLY A 44 4.41 2.17 -12.84
CA GLY A 44 3.37 3.19 -12.64
C GLY A 44 3.91 4.61 -12.71
N HIS A 45 5.19 4.80 -12.37
CA HIS A 45 5.94 6.04 -12.51
C HIS A 45 7.03 5.88 -13.57
N SER A 46 6.95 6.71 -14.61
CA SER A 46 8.03 6.84 -15.59
C SER A 46 9.14 7.71 -15.00
N ARG A 47 10.38 7.52 -15.46
CA ARG A 47 11.46 8.46 -15.19
C ARG A 47 11.10 9.89 -15.60
N TRP A 48 10.33 10.09 -16.67
CA TRP A 48 9.85 11.42 -17.07
C TRP A 48 8.69 11.97 -16.23
N GLY A 49 8.25 11.24 -15.21
CA GLY A 49 7.21 11.65 -14.26
C GLY A 49 7.73 12.31 -12.98
N GLY A 50 9.02 12.65 -12.92
CA GLY A 50 9.61 13.42 -11.81
C GLY A 50 9.11 14.87 -11.77
N GLU A 51 9.35 15.57 -10.65
CA GLU A 51 8.76 16.91 -10.39
C GLU A 51 9.42 18.07 -11.16
N ASN A 52 10.33 17.77 -12.08
CA ASN A 52 11.07 18.79 -12.80
C ASN A 52 10.15 19.52 -13.79
N GLN A 53 9.82 20.77 -13.49
CA GLN A 53 9.48 21.75 -14.52
C GLN A 53 10.77 22.04 -15.32
N GLU A 54 10.71 22.27 -16.63
CA GLU A 54 11.87 22.35 -17.55
C GLU A 54 13.05 23.29 -17.13
N GLY A 55 12.94 24.07 -16.05
CA GLY A 55 14.00 24.92 -15.51
C GLY A 55 14.98 24.19 -14.57
N GLY A 56 16.26 24.56 -14.68
CA GLY A 56 17.34 24.07 -13.79
C GLY A 56 18.04 22.81 -14.26
N ILE A 57 17.73 22.30 -15.45
CA ILE A 57 18.44 21.18 -16.07
C ILE A 57 19.56 21.72 -16.96
N ASP A 58 20.77 21.20 -16.79
CA ASP A 58 21.88 21.41 -17.71
C ASP A 58 21.98 20.20 -18.65
N TRP A 59 21.64 20.40 -19.93
CA TRP A 59 21.60 19.35 -20.93
C TRP A 59 22.97 18.96 -21.48
N ASP A 60 24.01 19.74 -21.19
CA ASP A 60 25.37 19.45 -21.60
C ASP A 60 26.06 18.48 -20.61
N LEU A 61 25.53 18.34 -19.39
CA LEU A 61 26.00 17.36 -18.42
C LEU A 61 25.40 15.97 -18.69
N PRO A 62 26.24 14.91 -18.75
CA PRO A 62 25.74 13.55 -18.93
C PRO A 62 25.05 13.04 -17.66
N VAL A 63 24.03 12.21 -17.83
CA VAL A 63 23.43 11.49 -16.71
C VAL A 63 24.18 10.18 -16.47
N PRO A 64 24.64 9.88 -15.24
CA PRO A 64 25.39 8.68 -14.94
C PRO A 64 24.72 7.38 -15.42
N GLN A 65 25.53 6.42 -15.86
CA GLN A 65 25.06 5.12 -16.35
C GLN A 65 24.19 4.40 -15.30
N ALA A 66 24.60 4.43 -14.04
CA ALA A 66 23.88 3.81 -12.94
C ALA A 66 22.45 4.37 -12.82
N LEU A 67 22.26 5.68 -12.89
CA LEU A 67 20.92 6.27 -12.74
C LEU A 67 20.01 5.88 -13.91
N ASN A 68 20.54 5.83 -15.15
CA ASN A 68 19.82 5.33 -16.32
C ASN A 68 19.38 3.87 -16.13
N GLU A 69 20.32 3.00 -15.76
CA GLU A 69 20.03 1.57 -15.58
C GLU A 69 19.04 1.31 -14.45
N TRP A 70 19.13 2.06 -13.35
CA TRP A 70 18.18 1.95 -12.25
C TRP A 70 16.76 2.29 -12.71
N TRP A 71 16.59 3.39 -13.46
CA TRP A 71 15.29 3.76 -14.02
C TRP A 71 14.76 2.75 -15.04
N ASP A 72 15.65 2.14 -15.81
CA ASP A 72 15.29 1.14 -16.82
C ASP A 72 15.14 -0.27 -16.22
N SER A 73 15.44 -0.45 -14.92
CA SER A 73 15.32 -1.75 -14.26
C SER A 73 13.87 -2.17 -14.11
N PRO A 74 13.51 -3.41 -14.52
CA PRO A 74 12.17 -3.95 -14.29
C PRO A 74 11.88 -4.25 -12.81
N LEU A 75 12.90 -4.12 -11.94
CA LEU A 75 12.83 -4.32 -10.49
C LEU A 75 12.92 -3.00 -9.70
N ASN A 76 12.80 -1.86 -10.39
CA ASN A 76 12.81 -0.56 -9.74
C ASN A 76 11.54 -0.37 -8.89
N SER A 77 11.62 -0.74 -7.62
CA SER A 77 10.55 -0.61 -6.63
C SER A 77 10.01 0.80 -6.48
N PHE A 78 10.82 1.84 -6.66
CA PHE A 78 10.36 3.22 -6.68
C PHE A 78 9.43 3.46 -7.87
N ALA A 79 9.83 3.05 -9.08
CA ALA A 79 9.04 3.24 -10.30
C ALA A 79 7.66 2.54 -10.23
N PHE A 80 7.53 1.51 -9.40
CA PHE A 80 6.24 0.84 -9.16
C PHE A 80 5.46 1.38 -7.97
N ASN A 81 6.13 1.76 -6.88
CA ASN A 81 5.48 2.31 -5.69
C ASN A 81 6.40 3.33 -4.98
N PRO A 82 6.35 4.61 -5.37
CA PRO A 82 7.15 5.67 -4.74
C PRO A 82 6.89 5.84 -3.24
N ARG A 83 5.71 5.45 -2.75
CA ARG A 83 5.34 5.55 -1.33
C ARG A 83 6.19 4.66 -0.43
N LEU A 84 6.92 3.69 -0.99
CA LEU A 84 7.89 2.89 -0.24
C LEU A 84 9.08 3.71 0.25
N TYR A 85 9.35 4.86 -0.36
CA TYR A 85 10.59 5.60 -0.16
C TYR A 85 10.38 6.97 0.48
N TRP A 86 9.21 7.60 0.31
CA TRP A 86 8.95 8.97 0.77
C TRP A 86 10.00 9.95 0.24
N VAL A 87 10.18 9.94 -1.08
CA VAL A 87 11.12 10.80 -1.81
C VAL A 87 10.47 11.31 -3.09
N HIS A 88 10.93 12.46 -3.55
CA HIS A 88 10.65 12.99 -4.87
C HIS A 88 11.86 12.69 -5.77
N THR A 89 11.64 12.11 -6.94
CA THR A 89 12.72 11.88 -7.90
C THR A 89 12.75 12.97 -8.96
N GLN A 90 13.96 13.27 -9.42
CA GLN A 90 14.24 14.29 -10.41
C GLN A 90 14.91 13.62 -11.60
N TRP A 91 14.28 13.76 -12.77
CA TRP A 91 14.81 13.24 -14.02
C TRP A 91 14.42 14.11 -15.21
N PRO A 92 15.38 14.55 -16.03
CA PRO A 92 16.83 14.48 -15.79
C PRO A 92 17.22 15.20 -14.48
N PRO A 93 18.33 14.85 -13.83
CA PRO A 93 18.77 15.53 -12.61
C PRO A 93 18.82 17.05 -12.79
N LYS A 94 18.33 17.79 -11.78
CA LYS A 94 18.36 19.26 -11.76
C LYS A 94 19.65 19.72 -11.10
N LEU A 95 20.17 20.88 -11.48
CA LEU A 95 21.19 21.57 -10.70
C LEU A 95 20.58 22.08 -9.37
N SER A 96 21.27 21.80 -8.26
CA SER A 96 20.92 22.41 -6.99
C SER A 96 21.14 23.92 -7.03
N GLU A 97 20.46 24.63 -6.14
CA GLU A 97 20.75 26.05 -5.86
C GLU A 97 21.89 26.21 -4.86
N LEU A 98 22.32 25.11 -4.23
CA LEU A 98 23.45 25.08 -3.30
C LEU A 98 24.70 24.55 -4.01
N ASP A 99 25.71 25.40 -4.13
CA ASP A 99 27.03 25.02 -4.64
C ASP A 99 27.88 24.34 -3.55
N VAL A 100 28.90 23.59 -3.97
CA VAL A 100 29.87 22.93 -3.10
C VAL A 100 30.91 23.95 -2.63
N ASP A 101 31.12 24.03 -1.31
CA ASP A 101 32.20 24.84 -0.75
C ASP A 101 33.57 24.32 -1.22
N GLU A 102 34.43 25.20 -1.75
CA GLU A 102 35.79 24.88 -2.20
C GLU A 102 36.64 24.25 -1.07
N ASP A 103 36.39 24.62 0.18
CA ASP A 103 37.10 24.11 1.35
C ASP A 103 36.51 22.79 1.90
N SER A 104 35.41 22.28 1.33
CA SER A 104 34.74 21.03 1.78
C SER A 104 35.58 19.77 1.57
N GLY A 105 36.58 19.83 0.67
CA GLY A 105 37.34 18.67 0.23
C GLY A 105 36.55 17.69 -0.64
N LEU A 106 35.33 18.06 -1.09
CA LEU A 106 34.55 17.27 -2.02
C LEU A 106 35.04 17.41 -3.46
N ILE A 107 35.52 18.58 -3.85
CA ILE A 107 35.96 18.93 -5.20
C ILE A 107 37.40 19.47 -5.20
N GLY A 108 38.08 19.41 -6.34
CA GLY A 108 39.36 20.09 -6.57
C GLY A 108 39.18 21.58 -6.90
N PRO A 109 40.29 22.37 -6.93
CA PRO A 109 40.23 23.83 -7.11
C PRO A 109 39.68 24.34 -8.44
N ASP A 110 39.65 23.49 -9.47
CA ASP A 110 39.19 23.83 -10.83
C ASP A 110 38.00 22.94 -11.28
N ASP A 111 37.47 22.14 -10.36
CA ASP A 111 36.35 21.24 -10.64
C ASP A 111 35.02 22.01 -10.65
N ASP A 112 34.02 21.46 -11.34
CA ASP A 112 32.66 22.00 -11.34
C ASP A 112 32.04 21.86 -9.94
N ASP A 113 31.73 22.99 -9.32
CA ASP A 113 31.22 23.12 -7.94
C ASP A 113 29.73 22.83 -7.81
N ARG A 114 29.04 22.57 -8.92
CA ARG A 114 27.61 22.32 -8.95
C ARG A 114 27.27 20.89 -8.56
N VAL A 115 26.05 20.68 -8.06
CA VAL A 115 25.50 19.35 -7.74
C VAL A 115 24.28 19.05 -8.60
N CYS A 116 24.29 17.87 -9.24
CA CYS A 116 23.16 17.33 -9.99
C CYS A 116 22.27 16.50 -9.06
N VAL A 117 21.15 17.08 -8.64
CA VAL A 117 20.14 16.49 -7.76
C VAL A 117 19.24 15.54 -8.55
N PHE A 118 19.21 14.28 -8.13
CA PHE A 118 18.34 13.26 -8.73
C PHE A 118 17.20 12.83 -7.79
N MET A 119 17.25 13.24 -6.52
CA MET A 119 16.25 12.88 -5.53
C MET A 119 16.20 13.91 -4.39
N SER A 120 15.02 14.15 -3.83
CA SER A 120 14.81 15.00 -2.66
C SER A 120 13.95 14.26 -1.65
N GLU A 121 14.13 14.53 -0.37
CA GLU A 121 13.24 13.99 0.66
C GLU A 121 11.83 14.58 0.51
N TYR A 122 10.81 13.85 0.99
CA TYR A 122 9.40 14.20 0.79
C TYR A 122 9.01 15.61 1.23
N HIS A 123 9.60 16.15 2.29
CA HIS A 123 9.35 17.51 2.75
C HIS A 123 10.36 18.52 2.18
N TYR A 124 11.18 18.11 1.22
CA TYR A 124 12.25 18.93 0.63
C TYR A 124 13.24 19.45 1.67
N ALA A 125 13.41 18.73 2.77
CA ALA A 125 14.32 19.12 3.85
C ALA A 125 15.79 18.89 3.46
N HIS A 126 16.05 17.99 2.51
CA HIS A 126 17.37 17.72 1.95
C HIS A 126 17.27 17.10 0.55
N GLU A 127 18.33 17.31 -0.21
CA GLU A 127 18.52 16.85 -1.58
C GLU A 127 19.65 15.83 -1.63
N TRP A 128 19.50 14.80 -2.46
CA TRP A 128 20.55 13.86 -2.83
C TRP A 128 20.95 14.06 -4.29
N GLY A 129 22.25 14.19 -4.51
CA GLY A 129 22.82 14.43 -5.82
C GLY A 129 24.18 13.78 -6.01
N TYR A 130 24.73 13.95 -7.20
CA TYR A 130 26.13 13.67 -7.51
C TYR A 130 26.81 14.96 -7.97
N LEU A 131 28.11 15.06 -7.75
CA LEU A 131 28.90 16.23 -8.16
C LEU A 131 28.91 16.33 -9.70
N ALA A 132 28.75 17.54 -10.24
CA ALA A 132 28.83 17.76 -11.68
C ALA A 132 30.20 17.32 -12.24
N ALA A 133 31.28 17.52 -11.47
CA ALA A 133 32.62 17.03 -11.78
C ALA A 133 32.72 15.48 -11.92
N GLU A 134 31.74 14.74 -11.40
CA GLU A 134 31.68 13.27 -11.47
C GLU A 134 30.60 12.75 -12.43
N ALA A 135 29.90 13.63 -13.16
CA ALA A 135 28.78 13.25 -14.02
C ALA A 135 29.15 12.21 -15.09
N GLU A 136 30.39 12.22 -15.57
CA GLU A 136 30.91 11.25 -16.54
C GLU A 136 31.21 9.86 -15.94
N LEU A 137 31.31 9.75 -14.62
CA LEU A 137 31.54 8.45 -13.98
C LEU A 137 30.30 7.56 -14.15
N PRO A 138 30.47 6.26 -14.41
CA PRO A 138 29.33 5.37 -14.59
C PRO A 138 28.50 5.18 -13.31
N ASP A 139 29.11 5.38 -12.13
CA ASP A 139 28.49 5.18 -10.82
C ASP A 139 29.14 6.12 -9.79
N PRO A 140 28.86 7.44 -9.87
CA PRO A 140 29.53 8.47 -9.06
C PRO A 140 29.13 8.40 -7.60
N ARG A 141 29.87 9.09 -6.73
CA ARG A 141 29.51 9.18 -5.31
C ARG A 141 28.23 9.99 -5.14
N VAL A 142 27.50 9.72 -4.06
CA VAL A 142 26.28 10.46 -3.71
C VAL A 142 26.57 11.39 -2.55
N VAL A 143 26.17 12.64 -2.70
CA VAL A 143 26.19 13.68 -1.66
C VAL A 143 24.77 14.02 -1.24
N VAL A 144 24.62 14.51 -0.01
CA VAL A 144 23.34 14.98 0.55
C VAL A 144 23.49 16.35 1.18
N SER A 145 22.49 17.20 1.01
CA SER A 145 22.48 18.54 1.62
C SER A 145 22.05 18.45 3.08
N VAL A 146 22.92 18.83 4.02
CA VAL A 146 22.59 18.86 5.46
C VAL A 146 23.01 20.19 6.03
N GLY A 147 22.06 20.94 6.60
CA GLY A 147 22.38 22.21 7.28
C GLY A 147 22.96 23.30 6.38
N GLY A 148 22.72 23.24 5.07
CA GLY A 148 23.26 24.18 4.10
C GLY A 148 24.64 23.80 3.55
N GLU A 149 25.13 22.60 3.84
CA GLU A 149 26.39 22.06 3.31
C GLU A 149 26.15 20.73 2.60
N TRP A 150 27.05 20.36 1.68
CA TRP A 150 27.07 19.04 1.06
C TRP A 150 27.98 18.09 1.84
N VAL A 151 27.48 16.89 2.12
CA VAL A 151 28.27 15.82 2.75
C VAL A 151 28.16 14.52 1.97
N VAL A 152 29.17 13.66 2.05
CA VAL A 152 29.13 12.35 1.38
C VAL A 152 28.10 11.46 2.06
N GLN A 153 27.10 11.02 1.29
CA GLN A 153 26.09 10.05 1.72
C GLN A 153 26.51 8.61 1.39
N SER A 154 27.07 8.40 0.20
CA SER A 154 27.45 7.06 -0.25
C SER A 154 28.62 7.09 -1.22
N ARG A 155 29.35 5.98 -1.30
CA ARG A 155 30.53 5.84 -2.15
C ARG A 155 30.18 5.71 -3.64
N SER A 156 28.95 5.29 -3.93
CA SER A 156 28.42 5.21 -5.29
C SER A 156 26.89 5.35 -5.29
N LEU A 157 26.31 5.60 -6.46
CA LEU A 157 24.87 5.67 -6.66
C LEU A 157 24.20 4.30 -6.43
N SER A 158 24.86 3.22 -6.85
CA SER A 158 24.37 1.85 -6.58
C SER A 158 24.40 1.47 -5.10
N GLU A 159 25.43 1.87 -4.35
CA GLU A 159 25.51 1.70 -2.89
C GLU A 159 24.42 2.53 -2.19
N PHE A 160 24.23 3.78 -2.63
CA PHE A 160 23.18 4.66 -2.11
C PHE A 160 21.78 4.05 -2.23
N LEU A 161 21.41 3.55 -3.42
CA LEU A 161 20.08 2.96 -3.62
C LEU A 161 19.90 1.66 -2.82
N THR A 162 20.96 0.88 -2.63
CA THR A 162 20.95 -0.29 -1.74
C THR A 162 20.74 0.11 -0.29
N GLN A 163 21.42 1.17 0.16
CA GLN A 163 21.24 1.71 1.51
C GLN A 163 19.84 2.29 1.70
N LEU A 164 19.34 3.08 0.75
CA LEU A 164 17.99 3.65 0.76
C LEU A 164 16.91 2.55 0.89
N ALA A 165 17.11 1.40 0.22
CA ALA A 165 16.25 0.24 0.38
C ALA A 165 16.21 -0.24 1.85
N PHE A 166 17.34 -0.37 2.54
CA PHE A 166 17.37 -0.70 3.98
C PHE A 166 16.74 0.38 4.86
N GLU A 167 16.88 1.66 4.50
CA GLU A 167 16.34 2.75 5.33
C GLU A 167 14.82 2.81 5.31
N ARG A 168 14.21 2.51 4.15
CA ARG A 168 12.78 2.74 3.91
C ARG A 168 11.96 1.45 3.85
N MET A 169 12.39 0.44 3.08
CA MET A 169 11.56 -0.74 2.79
C MET A 169 11.25 -1.65 4.00
N PRO A 170 12.17 -1.89 4.95
CA PRO A 170 11.92 -2.83 6.04
C PRO A 170 10.69 -2.50 6.90
N ALA A 171 10.32 -1.23 7.01
CA ALA A 171 9.11 -0.84 7.75
C ALA A 171 7.80 -1.18 6.99
N HIS A 172 7.85 -1.34 5.68
CA HIS A 172 6.69 -1.71 4.85
C HIS A 172 6.45 -3.21 4.85
N TYR A 173 7.52 -4.01 4.89
CA TYR A 173 7.44 -5.45 4.70
C TYR A 173 7.85 -6.28 5.93
N GLY A 174 8.44 -5.64 6.94
CA GLY A 174 8.88 -6.28 8.19
C GLY A 174 8.26 -5.64 9.43
N TYR A 175 8.52 -6.27 10.57
CA TYR A 175 8.16 -5.74 11.87
C TYR A 175 9.15 -4.63 12.27
N THR A 176 8.65 -3.62 12.98
CA THR A 176 9.45 -2.49 13.44
C THR A 176 9.25 -2.23 14.93
N LEU A 177 10.35 -2.03 15.66
CA LEU A 177 10.40 -1.44 16.99
C LEU A 177 11.29 -0.19 16.96
N ARG A 178 10.88 0.85 17.69
CA ARG A 178 11.60 2.14 17.73
C ARG A 178 11.75 2.60 19.17
N PHE A 179 12.95 3.01 19.52
CA PHE A 179 13.30 3.49 20.85
C PHE A 179 13.83 4.91 20.78
N GLY A 180 13.22 5.77 21.59
CA GLY A 180 13.55 7.19 21.66
C GLY A 180 14.84 7.45 22.41
N ARG A 181 15.21 8.73 22.47
CA ARG A 181 16.37 9.20 23.22
C ARG A 181 16.27 8.90 24.70
N ASP A 182 15.08 9.04 25.27
CA ASP A 182 14.78 8.73 26.67
C ASP A 182 15.17 7.29 27.06
N THR A 183 14.92 6.33 26.17
CA THR A 183 15.27 4.92 26.42
C THR A 183 16.77 4.70 26.42
N VAL A 184 17.47 5.25 25.41
CA VAL A 184 18.92 5.03 25.24
C VAL A 184 19.74 5.86 26.24
N ASP A 185 19.29 7.07 26.58
CA ASP A 185 19.96 7.91 27.58
C ASP A 185 19.78 7.33 29.00
N ALA A 186 18.68 6.62 29.27
CA ALA A 186 18.46 5.93 30.53
C ALA A 186 19.36 4.69 30.70
N ASP A 187 19.73 4.04 29.60
CA ASP A 187 20.73 2.95 29.58
C ASP A 187 21.72 3.08 28.42
N PRO A 188 22.79 3.90 28.58
CA PRO A 188 23.80 4.10 27.54
C PRO A 188 24.53 2.82 27.13
N GLU A 189 24.48 1.78 27.97
CA GLU A 189 25.11 0.48 27.71
C GLU A 189 24.44 -0.29 26.56
N VAL A 190 23.21 0.09 26.17
CA VAL A 190 22.52 -0.44 24.97
C VAL A 190 23.43 -0.38 23.73
N VAL A 191 24.13 0.74 23.53
CA VAL A 191 25.01 0.93 22.37
C VAL A 191 26.22 0.00 22.44
N ARG A 192 26.81 -0.18 23.64
CA ARG A 192 27.93 -1.12 23.81
C ARG A 192 27.49 -2.56 23.54
N ARG A 193 26.28 -2.94 23.95
CA ARG A 193 25.71 -4.26 23.65
C ARG A 193 25.44 -4.45 22.16
N LEU A 194 24.94 -3.41 21.47
CA LEU A 194 24.77 -3.41 20.02
C LEU A 194 26.09 -3.67 19.29
N GLU A 195 27.12 -2.87 19.59
CA GLU A 195 28.45 -3.00 18.97
C GLU A 195 29.14 -4.34 19.30
N ALA A 196 28.90 -4.90 20.49
CA ALA A 196 29.45 -6.19 20.87
C ALA A 196 28.72 -7.40 20.26
N SER A 197 27.44 -7.25 19.88
CA SER A 197 26.60 -8.37 19.45
C SER A 197 26.43 -8.44 17.94
N TYR A 198 26.48 -7.30 17.25
CA TYR A 198 26.13 -7.21 15.84
C TYR A 198 27.20 -6.46 15.04
N ARG A 199 27.43 -6.89 13.80
CA ARG A 199 28.42 -6.29 12.91
C ARG A 199 27.77 -5.20 12.08
N GLU A 200 28.48 -4.10 11.85
CA GLU A 200 28.05 -3.05 10.93
C GLU A 200 27.89 -3.57 9.50
N LEU A 201 26.93 -3.02 8.75
CA LEU A 201 26.67 -3.38 7.36
C LEU A 201 27.80 -2.96 6.40
N GLY A 202 28.74 -2.10 6.83
CA GLY A 202 29.84 -1.60 5.99
C GLY A 202 29.46 -0.42 5.07
N LEU A 203 28.20 0.00 5.09
CA LEU A 203 27.71 1.21 4.42
C LEU A 203 28.21 2.46 5.15
N LEU A 204 28.35 3.58 4.43
CA LEU A 204 28.58 4.88 5.07
C LEU A 204 27.37 5.26 5.94
N PRO A 205 27.55 6.08 6.99
CA PRO A 205 26.43 6.43 7.83
C PRO A 205 25.34 7.22 7.09
N TRP A 206 24.07 6.92 7.37
CA TRP A 206 22.94 7.61 6.77
C TRP A 206 22.81 9.03 7.32
N GLN A 207 22.80 10.05 6.46
CA GLN A 207 22.78 11.45 6.83
C GLN A 207 21.41 12.05 6.49
N GLU A 208 20.63 12.39 7.52
CA GLU A 208 19.27 12.91 7.33
C GLU A 208 18.84 13.77 8.53
N MET A 209 18.35 14.99 8.27
CA MET A 209 17.83 15.91 9.29
C MET A 209 18.78 16.16 10.48
N GLY A 210 20.11 16.19 10.26
CA GLY A 210 21.10 16.34 11.33
C GLY A 210 21.29 15.07 12.19
N THR A 211 20.84 13.93 11.67
CA THR A 211 21.17 12.59 12.14
C THR A 211 22.28 12.01 11.30
N ASP A 212 23.19 11.30 11.96
CA ASP A 212 24.15 10.39 11.35
C ASP A 212 23.86 8.99 11.89
N ALA A 213 23.28 8.09 11.08
CA ALA A 213 22.88 6.76 11.53
C ALA A 213 23.80 5.63 11.02
N LEU A 214 24.26 4.78 11.94
CA LEU A 214 24.95 3.53 11.61
C LEU A 214 23.95 2.37 11.55
N SER A 215 24.21 1.40 10.69
CA SER A 215 23.38 0.22 10.50
C SER A 215 24.14 -1.06 10.81
N TYR A 216 23.53 -1.96 11.58
CA TYR A 216 24.07 -3.23 12.04
C TYR A 216 23.18 -4.39 11.56
N GLY A 217 23.82 -5.50 11.21
CA GLY A 217 23.14 -6.71 10.74
C GLY A 217 23.00 -7.78 11.81
N ALA A 218 21.82 -8.40 11.85
CA ALA A 218 21.48 -9.53 12.71
C ALA A 218 20.74 -10.62 11.88
N PRO A 219 20.57 -11.83 12.41
CA PRO A 219 19.71 -12.84 11.79
C PRO A 219 18.28 -12.31 11.62
N ASP A 220 17.83 -12.21 10.37
CA ASP A 220 16.55 -11.67 9.93
C ASP A 220 16.24 -10.23 10.36
N ALA A 221 17.23 -9.47 10.82
CA ALA A 221 17.01 -8.11 11.30
C ALA A 221 18.16 -7.15 10.96
N VAL A 222 17.80 -5.87 10.84
CA VAL A 222 18.73 -4.75 10.71
C VAL A 222 18.41 -3.74 11.80
N ILE A 223 19.46 -3.27 12.47
CA ILE A 223 19.37 -2.30 13.56
C ILE A 223 20.01 -1.00 13.11
N ARG A 224 19.28 0.11 13.25
CA ARG A 224 19.80 1.45 13.02
C ARG A 224 20.04 2.17 14.33
N HIS A 225 21.20 2.80 14.44
CA HIS A 225 21.60 3.63 15.56
C HIS A 225 21.78 5.08 15.11
N GLY A 226 20.78 5.93 15.39
CA GLY A 226 20.78 7.34 15.01
C GLY A 226 21.60 8.21 15.96
N ARG A 227 22.69 8.79 15.47
CA ARG A 227 23.59 9.67 16.23
C ARG A 227 23.30 11.13 15.91
N GLY A 228 23.67 12.04 16.80
CA GLY A 228 23.40 13.48 16.62
C GLY A 228 22.04 13.96 17.13
N PRO A 229 21.81 15.28 17.08
CA PRO A 229 20.65 15.92 17.70
C PRO A 229 19.34 15.68 16.95
N GLY A 230 19.39 15.41 15.63
CA GLY A 230 18.22 15.22 14.78
C GLY A 230 17.53 13.84 14.86
N ALA A 231 18.12 12.89 15.59
CA ALA A 231 17.60 11.54 15.66
C ALA A 231 16.38 11.46 16.60
N ASP A 232 15.18 11.43 16.02
CA ASP A 232 13.91 11.22 16.74
C ASP A 232 13.88 9.86 17.47
N PHE A 233 14.41 8.83 16.81
CA PHE A 233 14.60 7.49 17.37
C PHE A 233 16.09 7.15 17.36
N LYS A 234 16.61 6.78 18.53
CA LYS A 234 18.02 6.44 18.71
C LYS A 234 18.32 5.01 18.27
N ILE A 235 17.40 4.08 18.51
CA ILE A 235 17.50 2.70 18.02
C ILE A 235 16.23 2.36 17.25
N VAL A 236 16.37 1.89 16.01
CA VAL A 236 15.28 1.34 15.22
C VAL A 236 15.65 -0.09 14.83
N ILE A 237 14.83 -1.05 15.23
CA ILE A 237 14.98 -2.45 14.85
C ILE A 237 13.94 -2.74 13.78
N ASN A 238 14.39 -3.20 12.62
CA ASN A 238 13.55 -3.76 11.59
C ASN A 238 13.84 -5.25 11.46
N ALA A 239 12.82 -6.10 11.42
CA ALA A 239 13.00 -7.54 11.30
C ALA A 239 11.99 -8.17 10.34
N ARG A 240 12.42 -9.21 9.62
CA ARG A 240 11.58 -9.97 8.68
C ARG A 240 10.51 -10.79 9.40
N THR A 241 10.76 -11.14 10.66
CA THR A 241 9.83 -11.89 11.51
C THR A 241 9.68 -11.21 12.87
N LYS A 242 8.53 -11.43 13.53
CA LYS A 242 8.32 -10.93 14.89
C LYS A 242 9.33 -11.54 15.86
N ASP A 243 9.65 -12.83 15.74
CA ASP A 243 10.61 -13.49 16.63
C ASP A 243 12.02 -12.90 16.54
N ALA A 244 12.53 -12.64 15.32
CA ALA A 244 13.82 -11.99 15.14
C ALA A 244 13.86 -10.58 15.74
N LEU A 245 12.74 -9.82 15.62
CA LEU A 245 12.59 -8.51 16.25
C LEU A 245 12.78 -8.60 17.77
N LEU A 246 12.10 -9.56 18.40
CA LEU A 246 12.11 -9.75 19.84
C LEU A 246 13.47 -10.27 20.32
N ASP A 247 14.13 -11.14 19.55
CA ASP A 247 15.46 -11.64 19.88
C ASP A 247 16.49 -10.51 19.92
N VAL A 248 16.49 -9.61 18.92
CA VAL A 248 17.35 -8.42 18.95
C VAL A 248 17.05 -7.55 20.17
N ALA A 249 15.77 -7.25 20.43
CA ALA A 249 15.39 -6.41 21.56
C ALA A 249 15.87 -7.01 22.91
N ARG A 250 15.74 -8.33 23.09
CA ARG A 250 16.26 -9.05 24.28
C ARG A 250 17.77 -8.99 24.37
N THR A 251 18.49 -9.21 23.27
CA THR A 251 19.96 -9.13 23.23
C THR A 251 20.45 -7.74 23.63
N LEU A 252 19.74 -6.69 23.22
CA LEU A 252 20.05 -5.32 23.58
C LEU A 252 19.55 -4.91 24.97
N GLY A 253 18.79 -5.75 25.66
CA GLY A 253 18.22 -5.45 26.98
C GLY A 253 17.15 -4.34 26.93
N LEU A 254 16.46 -4.19 25.81
CA LEU A 254 15.41 -3.19 25.62
C LEU A 254 14.07 -3.75 26.11
N GLU A 255 13.30 -2.94 26.85
CA GLU A 255 11.93 -3.29 27.25
C GLU A 255 10.93 -2.72 26.24
N TRP A 256 9.89 -3.48 25.91
CA TRP A 256 8.82 -3.04 25.01
C TRP A 256 7.46 -3.50 25.52
N VAL A 257 6.38 -2.89 25.03
CA VAL A 257 5.02 -3.41 25.16
C VAL A 257 4.49 -3.78 23.78
N ASP A 258 3.60 -4.78 23.70
CA ASP A 258 3.16 -5.36 22.41
C ASP A 258 2.57 -4.31 21.44
N LYS A 259 1.98 -3.24 21.96
CA LYS A 259 1.44 -2.13 21.14
C LYS A 259 2.52 -1.33 20.38
N ASP A 260 3.79 -1.41 20.80
CA ASP A 260 4.89 -0.68 20.18
C ASP A 260 5.42 -1.41 18.93
N ILE A 261 5.15 -2.72 18.84
CA ILE A 261 5.49 -3.55 17.69
C ILE A 261 4.61 -3.14 16.52
N ARG A 262 5.22 -2.54 15.49
CA ARG A 262 4.52 -2.20 14.25
C ARG A 262 4.64 -3.38 13.27
N PRO A 263 3.53 -3.99 12.83
CA PRO A 263 3.56 -5.01 11.79
C PRO A 263 3.84 -4.37 10.40
N PRO A 264 4.16 -5.19 9.39
CA PRO A 264 4.28 -4.75 8.00
C PRO A 264 3.05 -3.96 7.52
N ALA A 265 3.26 -2.87 6.79
CA ALA A 265 2.18 -2.03 6.25
C ALA A 265 1.65 -2.50 4.88
N GLU A 266 2.51 -3.09 4.04
CA GLU A 266 2.18 -3.49 2.66
C GLU A 266 1.80 -4.98 2.54
N VAL A 267 2.05 -5.75 3.59
CA VAL A 267 1.66 -7.16 3.68
C VAL A 267 0.58 -7.24 4.75
N PRO A 268 -0.72 -7.28 4.38
CA PRO A 268 -1.74 -7.63 5.36
C PRO A 268 -1.34 -8.97 5.95
N GLU A 269 -1.33 -9.08 7.28
CA GLU A 269 -1.03 -10.36 7.94
C GLU A 269 -1.80 -11.48 7.23
N PRO A 270 -1.13 -12.59 6.87
CA PRO A 270 -1.85 -13.82 6.54
C PRO A 270 -2.89 -14.03 7.63
N LEU A 271 -4.12 -14.35 7.24
CA LEU A 271 -5.14 -14.69 8.22
C LEU A 271 -4.71 -16.01 8.87
N GLU A 272 -3.97 -15.93 9.97
CA GLU A 272 -3.53 -17.11 10.71
C GLU A 272 -4.76 -17.90 11.21
N ASP A 273 -4.68 -19.23 11.11
CA ASP A 273 -5.63 -20.23 11.64
C ASP A 273 -7.04 -20.31 11.03
N LEU A 274 -7.22 -20.04 9.73
CA LEU A 274 -8.42 -20.51 9.05
C LEU A 274 -8.32 -22.02 8.75
N GLY A 275 -9.15 -22.81 9.44
CA GLY A 275 -9.40 -24.21 9.09
C GLY A 275 -9.98 -24.36 7.67
N PRO A 276 -10.15 -25.61 7.19
CA PRO A 276 -10.81 -25.86 5.91
C PRO A 276 -12.24 -25.28 5.93
N VAL A 277 -12.78 -24.97 4.75
CA VAL A 277 -14.18 -24.53 4.61
C VAL A 277 -15.11 -25.48 5.37
N SER A 278 -15.84 -24.92 6.34
CA SER A 278 -16.73 -25.68 7.23
C SER A 278 -18.05 -24.94 7.40
N LEU A 279 -18.75 -24.74 6.28
CA LEU A 279 -20.03 -24.03 6.24
C LEU A 279 -21.21 -25.00 6.43
N GLN A 280 -22.21 -24.62 7.22
CA GLN A 280 -23.45 -25.37 7.44
C GLN A 280 -24.67 -24.60 6.91
N ALA A 281 -25.70 -25.31 6.44
CA ALA A 281 -26.93 -24.66 5.98
C ALA A 281 -27.57 -23.83 7.10
N GLY A 282 -27.96 -22.60 6.79
CA GLY A 282 -28.47 -21.61 7.74
C GLY A 282 -27.41 -20.83 8.52
N GLU A 283 -26.12 -21.18 8.38
CA GLU A 283 -25.04 -20.39 8.95
C GLU A 283 -24.97 -19.03 8.27
N ALA A 284 -24.72 -17.98 9.05
CA ALA A 284 -24.52 -16.63 8.57
C ALA A 284 -23.30 -16.04 9.27
N ASP A 285 -22.61 -15.08 8.63
CA ASP A 285 -21.62 -14.33 9.39
C ASP A 285 -22.29 -13.49 10.47
N ALA A 286 -21.50 -13.12 11.49
CA ALA A 286 -21.97 -12.30 12.60
C ALA A 286 -22.59 -10.95 12.18
N ARG A 287 -22.34 -10.54 10.93
CA ARG A 287 -22.79 -9.27 10.33
C ARG A 287 -24.01 -9.46 9.42
N GLY A 288 -24.49 -10.69 9.24
CA GLY A 288 -25.58 -11.01 8.32
C GLY A 288 -25.32 -10.62 6.86
N ARG A 289 -24.07 -10.46 6.44
CA ARG A 289 -23.66 -10.12 5.06
C ARG A 289 -23.85 -11.30 4.12
N TRP A 290 -23.84 -12.51 4.66
CA TRP A 290 -24.19 -13.70 3.91
C TRP A 290 -24.88 -14.73 4.78
N THR A 291 -25.64 -15.60 4.14
CA THR A 291 -26.26 -16.77 4.77
C THR A 291 -26.14 -17.97 3.84
N VAL A 292 -25.72 -19.12 4.37
CA VAL A 292 -25.63 -20.38 3.62
C VAL A 292 -27.05 -20.89 3.39
N LEU A 293 -27.46 -20.94 2.12
CA LEU A 293 -28.75 -21.48 1.72
C LEU A 293 -28.72 -23.00 1.71
N THR A 294 -27.74 -23.56 1.01
CA THR A 294 -27.57 -25.00 0.85
C THR A 294 -26.09 -25.36 0.86
N ARG A 295 -25.82 -26.60 1.26
CA ARG A 295 -24.55 -27.27 1.01
C ARG A 295 -24.90 -28.57 0.31
N GLU A 296 -24.63 -28.60 -0.98
CA GLU A 296 -24.87 -29.78 -1.81
C GLU A 296 -23.53 -30.37 -2.23
N TYR A 297 -23.51 -31.67 -2.53
CA TYR A 297 -22.45 -32.30 -3.29
C TYR A 297 -22.81 -32.14 -4.77
N PRO A 298 -22.25 -31.19 -5.54
CA PRO A 298 -22.56 -31.14 -6.94
C PRO A 298 -21.66 -32.13 -7.67
N GLN A 299 -22.23 -32.86 -8.62
CA GLN A 299 -21.46 -33.31 -9.77
C GLN A 299 -20.87 -32.04 -10.44
N PRO A 300 -19.58 -32.01 -10.79
CA PRO A 300 -19.01 -30.86 -11.49
C PRO A 300 -19.86 -30.55 -12.72
N PRO A 301 -20.08 -29.26 -13.05
CA PRO A 301 -20.86 -28.90 -14.23
C PRO A 301 -20.25 -29.61 -15.44
N VAL A 302 -21.10 -30.29 -16.21
CA VAL A 302 -20.68 -30.88 -17.48
C VAL A 302 -20.29 -29.71 -18.37
N VAL A 303 -18.99 -29.55 -18.61
CA VAL A 303 -18.49 -28.64 -19.64
C VAL A 303 -19.15 -29.10 -20.94
N ALA A 304 -20.03 -28.28 -21.51
CA ALA A 304 -20.57 -28.55 -22.83
C ALA A 304 -19.38 -28.78 -23.77
N GLY A 305 -19.36 -29.94 -24.43
CA GLY A 305 -18.20 -30.48 -25.15
C GLY A 305 -17.70 -29.67 -26.35
N GLU A 306 -18.04 -28.39 -26.47
CA GLU A 306 -17.71 -27.54 -27.62
C GLU A 306 -16.67 -26.45 -27.30
N ALA A 307 -16.33 -26.15 -26.04
CA ALA A 307 -15.27 -25.17 -25.73
C ALA A 307 -13.84 -25.75 -25.83
N ALA A 308 -13.68 -27.06 -25.61
CA ALA A 308 -12.36 -27.70 -25.60
C ALA A 308 -11.76 -27.88 -27.01
N ALA A 309 -12.59 -27.99 -28.05
CA ALA A 309 -12.17 -28.26 -29.43
C ALA A 309 -11.39 -27.10 -30.08
N LEU A 310 -11.34 -25.95 -29.41
CA LEU A 310 -11.18 -24.68 -30.05
C LEU A 310 -9.82 -24.03 -29.73
N ILE A 311 -9.05 -24.45 -28.70
CA ILE A 311 -7.74 -23.84 -28.39
C ILE A 311 -6.60 -24.75 -28.89
N GLU A 312 -5.84 -24.28 -29.88
CA GLU A 312 -4.54 -24.87 -30.24
C GLU A 312 -3.54 -24.58 -29.10
N GLU A 313 -2.77 -25.58 -28.68
CA GLU A 313 -1.84 -25.57 -27.51
C GLU A 313 -2.43 -25.95 -26.13
N ARG A 314 -3.21 -27.04 -26.07
CA ARG A 314 -3.81 -27.57 -24.81
C ARG A 314 -2.85 -27.96 -23.67
N GLY A 315 -1.54 -28.03 -23.91
CA GLY A 315 -0.57 -28.58 -22.94
C GLY A 315 -0.23 -27.65 -21.77
N THR A 316 -0.40 -26.34 -21.95
CA THR A 316 0.02 -25.32 -20.96
C THR A 316 -1.15 -24.64 -20.26
N LEU A 317 -2.38 -24.78 -20.77
CA LEU A 317 -3.57 -24.12 -20.22
C LEU A 317 -3.89 -24.61 -18.80
N ARG A 318 -4.19 -23.66 -17.92
CA ARG A 318 -4.46 -23.88 -16.49
C ARG A 318 -5.89 -23.50 -16.09
N SER A 319 -6.51 -22.57 -16.79
CA SER A 319 -7.86 -22.07 -16.49
C SER A 319 -8.59 -21.63 -17.75
N VAL A 320 -9.92 -21.75 -17.76
CA VAL A 320 -10.78 -21.34 -18.89
C VAL A 320 -12.05 -20.65 -18.37
N ALA A 321 -12.58 -19.70 -19.13
CA ALA A 321 -13.89 -19.08 -18.91
C ALA A 321 -14.56 -18.72 -20.24
N SER A 322 -15.88 -18.57 -20.23
CA SER A 322 -16.67 -18.14 -21.39
C SER A 322 -17.82 -17.23 -20.99
N LEU A 323 -18.18 -16.26 -21.84
CA LEU A 323 -19.40 -15.46 -21.68
C LEU A 323 -20.65 -16.28 -22.06
N GLN A 324 -21.83 -15.87 -21.58
CA GLN A 324 -23.10 -16.49 -21.98
C GLN A 324 -23.43 -16.17 -23.44
N GLY A 325 -23.76 -17.21 -24.22
CA GLY A 325 -23.72 -17.16 -25.68
C GLY A 325 -22.28 -17.35 -26.16
N PRO A 326 -21.98 -18.21 -27.14
CA PRO A 326 -20.62 -18.50 -27.56
C PRO A 326 -20.03 -17.30 -28.33
N THR A 327 -19.72 -16.21 -27.64
CA THR A 327 -19.20 -14.96 -28.22
C THR A 327 -17.79 -14.63 -27.73
N MET A 328 -17.33 -15.18 -26.60
CA MET A 328 -15.94 -15.03 -26.15
C MET A 328 -15.50 -16.19 -25.25
N VAL A 329 -14.27 -16.68 -25.48
CA VAL A 329 -13.56 -17.65 -24.63
C VAL A 329 -12.24 -17.05 -24.16
N VAL A 330 -11.95 -17.22 -22.87
CA VAL A 330 -10.69 -16.79 -22.23
C VAL A 330 -9.98 -18.01 -21.67
N ALA A 331 -8.67 -18.08 -21.85
CA ALA A 331 -7.83 -19.09 -21.22
C ALA A 331 -6.54 -18.48 -20.64
N GLY A 332 -6.10 -19.00 -19.50
CA GLY A 332 -4.82 -18.66 -18.89
C GLY A 332 -3.85 -19.85 -18.95
N ASP A 333 -2.58 -19.60 -19.21
CA ASP A 333 -1.54 -20.65 -19.34
C ASP A 333 -0.52 -20.67 -18.17
N ALA A 334 0.39 -21.65 -18.23
CA ALA A 334 1.44 -21.85 -17.25
C ALA A 334 2.56 -20.81 -17.33
N GLU A 335 2.71 -20.13 -18.47
CA GLU A 335 3.72 -19.11 -18.73
C GLU A 335 3.27 -17.69 -18.35
N GLY A 336 2.03 -17.54 -17.86
CA GLY A 336 1.48 -16.24 -17.44
C GLY A 336 0.78 -15.47 -18.57
N ARG A 337 0.50 -16.12 -19.70
CA ARG A 337 -0.25 -15.56 -20.81
C ARG A 337 -1.74 -15.78 -20.63
N VAL A 338 -2.51 -14.82 -21.13
CA VAL A 338 -3.96 -14.87 -21.24
C VAL A 338 -4.32 -14.80 -22.71
N HIS A 339 -5.09 -15.78 -23.16
CA HIS A 339 -5.58 -15.93 -24.52
C HIS A 339 -7.07 -15.60 -24.53
N VAL A 340 -7.49 -14.78 -25.49
CA VAL A 340 -8.90 -14.43 -25.70
C VAL A 340 -9.25 -14.66 -27.15
N ARG A 341 -10.37 -15.34 -27.39
CA ARG A 341 -10.94 -15.44 -28.73
C ARG A 341 -12.41 -15.03 -28.68
N GLU A 342 -12.74 -14.06 -29.52
CA GLU A 342 -14.13 -13.67 -29.80
C GLU A 342 -14.66 -14.62 -30.87
N THR A 343 -15.82 -15.24 -30.62
CA THR A 343 -16.33 -16.38 -31.43
C THR A 343 -17.54 -15.99 -32.28
N ASP A 344 -17.94 -14.71 -32.25
CA ASP A 344 -18.97 -14.11 -33.09
C ASP A 344 -18.45 -13.57 -34.45
N ASP A 345 -17.14 -13.56 -34.66
CA ASP A 345 -16.51 -13.16 -35.91
C ASP A 345 -16.46 -14.31 -36.95
N GLU A 346 -16.57 -13.94 -38.23
CA GLU A 346 -16.49 -14.88 -39.37
C GLU A 346 -15.10 -15.54 -39.49
N ASP A 347 -14.05 -14.88 -38.97
CA ASP A 347 -12.67 -15.38 -38.85
C ASP A 347 -12.10 -15.01 -37.46
N PRO A 348 -12.32 -15.83 -36.42
CA PRO A 348 -12.04 -15.45 -35.04
C PRO A 348 -10.54 -15.54 -34.70
N GLU A 349 -9.88 -14.38 -34.61
CA GLU A 349 -8.47 -14.29 -34.17
C GLU A 349 -8.32 -14.49 -32.64
N THR A 350 -7.18 -15.05 -32.23
CA THR A 350 -6.84 -15.20 -30.81
C THR A 350 -5.87 -14.12 -30.38
N ILE A 351 -6.31 -13.25 -29.48
CA ILE A 351 -5.48 -12.25 -28.81
C ILE A 351 -4.71 -12.93 -27.68
N THR A 352 -3.38 -12.90 -27.72
CA THR A 352 -2.51 -13.45 -26.66
C THR A 352 -1.71 -12.33 -26.01
N LEU A 353 -1.84 -12.19 -24.68
CA LEU A 353 -1.13 -11.17 -23.91
C LEU A 353 -0.40 -11.80 -22.73
N THR A 354 0.86 -11.42 -22.53
CA THR A 354 1.62 -11.77 -21.32
C THR A 354 1.23 -10.82 -20.20
N LEU A 355 0.19 -11.16 -19.44
CA LEU A 355 -0.34 -10.34 -18.36
C LEU A 355 0.28 -10.69 -16.99
N HIS A 356 0.79 -11.90 -16.84
CA HIS A 356 1.32 -12.43 -15.58
C HIS A 356 2.74 -12.93 -15.75
N ARG A 357 3.48 -12.99 -14.64
CA ARG A 357 4.85 -13.56 -14.59
C ARG A 357 4.89 -14.91 -13.87
N ALA A 358 3.72 -15.44 -13.55
CA ALA A 358 3.49 -16.73 -12.92
C ALA A 358 2.30 -17.40 -13.60
N PRO A 359 2.12 -18.72 -13.43
CA PRO A 359 0.99 -19.45 -14.02
C PRO A 359 -0.34 -18.76 -13.70
N VAL A 360 -1.17 -18.56 -14.73
CA VAL A 360 -2.52 -18.00 -14.58
C VAL A 360 -3.43 -19.08 -14.01
N THR A 361 -3.69 -19.01 -12.70
CA THR A 361 -4.45 -20.03 -11.98
C THR A 361 -5.94 -19.88 -12.15
N SER A 362 -6.44 -18.70 -12.49
CA SER A 362 -7.86 -18.48 -12.72
C SER A 362 -8.11 -17.35 -13.72
N VAL A 363 -9.12 -17.53 -14.57
CA VAL A 363 -9.65 -16.50 -15.45
C VAL A 363 -11.17 -16.44 -15.32
N THR A 364 -11.74 -15.26 -15.50
CA THR A 364 -13.19 -15.06 -15.65
C THR A 364 -13.43 -13.91 -16.63
N CYS A 365 -14.67 -13.77 -17.10
CA CYS A 365 -15.05 -12.73 -18.03
C CYS A 365 -16.44 -12.21 -17.73
N LEU A 366 -16.66 -10.92 -18.01
CA LEU A 366 -17.91 -10.24 -17.75
C LEU A 366 -18.32 -9.39 -18.95
N GLU A 367 -19.56 -9.52 -19.37
CA GLU A 367 -20.14 -8.64 -20.40
C GLU A 367 -20.82 -7.46 -19.72
N LEU A 368 -20.30 -6.26 -20.01
CA LEU A 368 -20.95 -5.00 -19.70
C LEU A 368 -21.56 -4.46 -20.98
N ALA A 369 -22.63 -3.67 -20.86
CA ALA A 369 -23.48 -3.19 -21.97
C ALA A 369 -22.78 -2.95 -23.33
N SER A 370 -21.57 -2.36 -23.34
CA SER A 370 -20.77 -2.14 -24.57
C SER A 370 -19.32 -2.61 -24.48
N THR A 371 -18.94 -3.33 -23.43
CA THR A 371 -17.53 -3.70 -23.15
C THR A 371 -17.44 -5.10 -22.57
N ARG A 372 -16.57 -5.93 -23.14
CA ARG A 372 -16.19 -7.24 -22.58
C ARG A 372 -14.98 -7.04 -21.68
N LEU A 373 -15.10 -7.45 -20.42
CA LEU A 373 -14.02 -7.47 -19.44
C LEU A 373 -13.47 -8.89 -19.29
N VAL A 374 -12.15 -8.97 -19.20
CA VAL A 374 -11.41 -10.20 -18.93
C VAL A 374 -10.65 -9.98 -17.63
N LEU A 375 -10.80 -10.90 -16.69
CA LEU A 375 -10.13 -10.87 -15.39
C LEU A 375 -9.27 -12.12 -15.23
N SER A 376 -8.05 -11.96 -14.74
CA SER A 376 -7.07 -13.03 -14.62
C SER A 376 -6.31 -12.93 -13.30
N GLY A 377 -6.06 -14.08 -12.69
CA GLY A 377 -5.38 -14.23 -11.41
C GLY A 377 -4.27 -15.27 -11.51
N ASP A 378 -3.13 -15.01 -10.86
CA ASP A 378 -1.97 -15.90 -10.92
C ASP A 378 -1.57 -16.55 -9.58
N ALA A 379 -0.60 -17.47 -9.68
CA ALA A 379 -0.03 -18.18 -8.54
C ALA A 379 0.73 -17.29 -7.54
N ASN A 380 1.05 -16.04 -7.90
CA ASN A 380 1.67 -15.06 -7.01
C ASN A 380 0.62 -14.12 -6.37
N GLY A 381 -0.67 -14.37 -6.58
CA GLY A 381 -1.74 -13.61 -5.95
C GLY A 381 -2.09 -12.30 -6.64
N VAL A 382 -1.62 -12.10 -7.88
CA VAL A 382 -1.87 -10.90 -8.65
C VAL A 382 -3.14 -11.06 -9.47
N ILE A 383 -4.04 -10.09 -9.40
CA ILE A 383 -5.25 -9.98 -10.21
C ILE A 383 -5.08 -8.83 -11.18
N ARG A 384 -5.40 -9.07 -12.45
CA ARG A 384 -5.51 -8.04 -13.49
C ARG A 384 -6.88 -8.11 -14.14
N TYR A 385 -7.35 -6.98 -14.65
CA TYR A 385 -8.44 -6.97 -15.61
C TYR A 385 -8.10 -6.08 -16.80
N TRP A 386 -8.72 -6.37 -17.93
CA TRP A 386 -8.59 -5.60 -19.15
C TRP A 386 -9.80 -5.81 -20.05
N SER A 387 -9.85 -5.08 -21.17
CA SER A 387 -10.85 -5.25 -22.22
C SER A 387 -10.17 -5.53 -23.55
N THR A 388 -10.71 -6.43 -24.38
CA THR A 388 -10.15 -6.74 -25.71
C THR A 388 -9.95 -5.52 -26.60
N ARG A 389 -10.72 -4.45 -26.36
CA ARG A 389 -10.67 -3.20 -27.12
C ARG A 389 -9.75 -2.12 -26.53
N ARG A 390 -9.10 -2.38 -25.39
CA ARG A 390 -8.21 -1.43 -24.70
C ARG A 390 -6.90 -2.11 -24.31
N LYS A 391 -5.84 -1.32 -24.17
CA LYS A 391 -4.61 -1.85 -23.57
C LYS A 391 -4.90 -2.31 -22.13
N PRO A 392 -4.29 -3.42 -21.68
CA PRO A 392 -4.34 -3.81 -20.28
C PRO A 392 -3.91 -2.69 -19.35
N MET A 393 -4.46 -2.68 -18.13
CA MET A 393 -4.00 -1.76 -17.10
C MET A 393 -2.52 -1.99 -16.80
N ARG A 394 -1.78 -0.88 -16.59
CA ARG A 394 -0.36 -0.93 -16.23
C ARG A 394 -0.13 -1.62 -14.89
N SER A 395 -0.88 -1.19 -13.88
CA SER A 395 -0.82 -1.76 -12.53
C SER A 395 -1.79 -2.94 -12.36
N PRO A 396 -1.46 -3.92 -11.52
CA PRO A 396 -2.43 -4.91 -11.06
C PRO A 396 -3.69 -4.27 -10.49
N PHE A 397 -4.84 -4.93 -10.68
CA PHE A 397 -6.09 -4.55 -10.03
C PHE A 397 -6.04 -4.82 -8.52
N ALA A 398 -5.51 -5.98 -8.12
CA ALA A 398 -5.30 -6.33 -6.73
C ALA A 398 -4.12 -7.31 -6.58
N ARG A 399 -3.50 -7.34 -5.39
CA ARG A 399 -2.38 -8.24 -5.10
C ARG A 399 -2.39 -8.68 -3.64
N ARG A 400 -2.07 -9.94 -3.38
CA ARG A 400 -1.67 -10.47 -2.06
C ARG A 400 -0.50 -11.43 -2.25
N ASN A 401 0.32 -11.64 -1.23
CA ASN A 401 1.39 -12.64 -1.27
C ASN A 401 0.85 -14.05 -1.00
N THR A 402 -0.17 -14.45 -1.75
CA THR A 402 -0.88 -15.73 -1.60
C THR A 402 -1.45 -16.10 -2.96
N PRO A 403 -1.40 -17.37 -3.41
CA PRO A 403 -1.94 -17.74 -4.72
C PRO A 403 -3.42 -17.44 -4.88
N ILE A 404 -3.84 -16.98 -6.08
CA ILE A 404 -5.27 -16.95 -6.44
C ILE A 404 -5.74 -18.39 -6.64
N ALA A 405 -6.77 -18.78 -5.89
CA ALA A 405 -7.44 -20.06 -6.02
C ALA A 405 -8.53 -20.01 -7.10
N SER A 406 -9.35 -18.95 -7.11
CA SER A 406 -10.44 -18.80 -8.08
C SER A 406 -10.95 -17.36 -8.18
N LEU A 407 -11.41 -16.97 -9.36
CA LEU A 407 -12.11 -15.73 -9.66
C LEU A 407 -13.53 -16.03 -10.18
N ALA A 408 -14.51 -15.20 -9.80
CA ALA A 408 -15.86 -15.22 -10.36
C ALA A 408 -16.39 -13.80 -10.51
N ALA A 409 -17.09 -13.50 -11.60
CA ALA A 409 -17.64 -12.16 -11.83
C ALA A 409 -19.09 -12.25 -12.32
N ALA A 410 -19.91 -11.27 -11.95
CA ALA A 410 -21.30 -11.15 -12.40
C ALA A 410 -21.77 -9.69 -12.37
N VAL A 411 -22.80 -9.37 -13.15
CA VAL A 411 -23.55 -8.13 -12.98
C VAL A 411 -24.63 -8.37 -11.93
N LEU A 412 -24.38 -7.89 -10.71
CA LEU A 412 -25.33 -7.90 -9.61
C LEU A 412 -26.34 -6.75 -9.75
N PRO A 413 -27.42 -6.71 -8.96
CA PRO A 413 -28.35 -5.58 -8.93
C PRO A 413 -27.69 -4.23 -8.62
N THR A 414 -26.55 -4.24 -7.90
CA THR A 414 -25.75 -3.04 -7.60
C THR A 414 -24.76 -2.68 -8.72
N GLY A 415 -24.56 -3.55 -9.70
CA GLY A 415 -23.57 -3.36 -10.76
C GLY A 415 -22.59 -4.55 -10.89
N PRO A 416 -21.58 -4.40 -11.76
CA PRO A 416 -20.57 -5.43 -11.95
C PRO A 416 -19.76 -5.68 -10.67
N ALA A 417 -19.62 -6.95 -10.32
CA ALA A 417 -18.87 -7.39 -9.15
C ALA A 417 -17.86 -8.48 -9.51
N LEU A 418 -16.74 -8.48 -8.81
CA LEU A 418 -15.72 -9.53 -8.83
C LEU A 418 -15.65 -10.18 -7.45
N ALA A 419 -15.54 -11.50 -7.40
CA ALA A 419 -15.15 -12.26 -6.23
C ALA A 419 -13.82 -12.97 -6.50
N ALA A 420 -12.88 -12.91 -5.56
CA ALA A 420 -11.60 -13.62 -5.64
C ALA A 420 -11.35 -14.40 -4.36
N ALA A 421 -11.00 -15.68 -4.50
CA ALA A 421 -10.52 -16.53 -3.42
C ALA A 421 -9.00 -16.67 -3.48
N TRP A 422 -8.35 -16.52 -2.34
CA TRP A 422 -6.94 -16.84 -2.16
C TRP A 422 -6.79 -18.18 -1.46
N ALA A 423 -5.62 -18.82 -1.62
CA ALA A 423 -5.32 -20.11 -1.01
C ALA A 423 -5.35 -20.11 0.53
N ASP A 424 -5.26 -18.93 1.16
CA ASP A 424 -5.38 -18.72 2.61
C ASP A 424 -6.84 -18.72 3.12
N GLY A 425 -7.83 -18.85 2.23
CA GLY A 425 -9.24 -18.91 2.59
C GLY A 425 -9.94 -17.55 2.73
N LEU A 426 -9.24 -16.46 2.41
CA LEU A 426 -9.87 -15.16 2.20
C LEU A 426 -10.63 -15.19 0.86
N VAL A 427 -11.90 -14.77 0.89
CA VAL A 427 -12.66 -14.38 -0.29
C VAL A 427 -12.92 -12.88 -0.22
N ARG A 428 -12.50 -12.12 -1.24
CA ARG A 428 -12.83 -10.69 -1.35
C ARG A 428 -13.83 -10.49 -2.47
N VAL A 429 -14.83 -9.64 -2.23
CA VAL A 429 -15.84 -9.25 -3.21
C VAL A 429 -15.75 -7.74 -3.42
N TRP A 430 -15.58 -7.33 -4.67
CA TRP A 430 -15.53 -5.93 -5.10
C TRP A 430 -16.81 -5.59 -5.87
N ASP A 431 -17.37 -4.41 -5.60
CA ASP A 431 -18.23 -3.69 -6.55
C ASP A 431 -17.30 -2.88 -7.46
N LEU A 432 -17.30 -3.17 -8.76
CA LEU A 432 -16.35 -2.59 -9.73
C LEU A 432 -16.74 -1.18 -10.20
N VAL A 433 -17.86 -0.64 -9.74
CA VAL A 433 -18.29 0.73 -10.06
C VAL A 433 -17.89 1.68 -8.94
N SER A 434 -18.12 1.28 -7.70
CA SER A 434 -17.86 2.09 -6.51
C SER A 434 -16.52 1.78 -5.85
N ASP A 435 -15.77 0.78 -6.31
CA ASP A 435 -14.59 0.23 -5.62
C ASP A 435 -14.86 -0.29 -4.19
N ALA A 436 -16.12 -0.42 -3.79
CA ALA A 436 -16.49 -0.94 -2.47
C ALA A 436 -16.04 -2.41 -2.33
N VAL A 437 -15.45 -2.75 -1.19
CA VAL A 437 -14.86 -4.07 -0.94
C VAL A 437 -15.44 -4.74 0.31
N ALA A 438 -15.61 -6.06 0.23
CA ALA A 438 -15.99 -6.89 1.36
C ALA A 438 -15.05 -8.10 1.48
N ASN A 439 -14.53 -8.33 2.68
CA ASN A 439 -13.71 -9.51 3.00
C ASN A 439 -14.55 -10.56 3.74
N LEU A 440 -14.57 -11.77 3.19
CA LEU A 440 -15.25 -12.95 3.73
C LEU A 440 -14.20 -14.01 4.09
N ARG A 441 -14.15 -14.42 5.35
CA ARG A 441 -13.21 -15.44 5.85
C ARG A 441 -13.91 -16.79 5.87
N LEU A 442 -13.92 -17.49 4.74
CA LEU A 442 -14.76 -18.68 4.54
C LEU A 442 -14.04 -20.00 4.85
N GLY A 443 -12.70 -19.98 4.93
CA GLY A 443 -11.87 -21.14 5.22
C GLY A 443 -10.99 -21.55 4.05
N THR A 444 -9.94 -22.32 4.33
CA THR A 444 -8.96 -22.77 3.34
C THR A 444 -9.50 -23.91 2.46
N GLY A 445 -8.83 -24.19 1.34
CA GLY A 445 -9.17 -25.31 0.46
C GLY A 445 -10.21 -25.02 -0.61
N ILE A 446 -10.61 -23.76 -0.79
CA ILE A 446 -11.48 -23.31 -1.88
C ILE A 446 -10.83 -23.65 -3.23
N LYS A 447 -11.59 -24.31 -4.12
CA LYS A 447 -11.18 -24.68 -5.47
C LYS A 447 -11.82 -23.81 -6.53
N PHE A 448 -13.11 -23.51 -6.38
CA PHE A 448 -13.85 -22.72 -7.35
C PHE A 448 -14.80 -21.75 -6.64
N LEU A 449 -14.94 -20.57 -7.22
CA LEU A 449 -16.01 -19.63 -6.93
C LEU A 449 -16.99 -19.58 -8.11
N GLY A 450 -18.27 -19.37 -7.81
CA GLY A 450 -19.27 -18.91 -8.76
C GLY A 450 -20.01 -17.72 -8.17
N LEU A 451 -20.33 -16.72 -8.97
CA LEU A 451 -21.13 -15.58 -8.54
C LEU A 451 -22.31 -15.44 -9.49
N ASP A 452 -23.52 -15.58 -8.96
CA ASP A 452 -24.75 -15.50 -9.73
C ASP A 452 -25.28 -14.06 -9.74
N THR A 453 -26.00 -13.68 -10.80
CA THR A 453 -26.59 -12.33 -10.95
C THR A 453 -27.61 -11.98 -9.87
N ASP A 454 -28.10 -12.96 -9.10
CA ASP A 454 -29.02 -12.76 -7.98
C ASP A 454 -28.32 -12.55 -6.62
N GLY A 455 -26.98 -12.42 -6.63
CA GLY A 455 -26.18 -12.24 -5.43
C GLY A 455 -25.87 -13.54 -4.69
N THR A 456 -26.01 -14.71 -5.33
CA THR A 456 -25.58 -15.98 -4.74
C THR A 456 -24.10 -16.23 -5.02
N LEU A 457 -23.29 -16.32 -3.97
CA LEU A 457 -21.89 -16.74 -4.04
C LEU A 457 -21.80 -18.25 -3.80
N ARG A 458 -21.32 -18.99 -4.80
CA ARG A 458 -21.04 -20.42 -4.71
C ARG A 458 -19.57 -20.64 -4.37
N VAL A 459 -19.32 -21.41 -3.32
CA VAL A 459 -17.97 -21.72 -2.83
C VAL A 459 -17.78 -23.22 -2.87
N THR A 460 -16.91 -23.69 -3.75
CA THR A 460 -16.63 -25.11 -3.95
C THR A 460 -15.29 -25.45 -3.28
N ASP A 461 -15.32 -26.38 -2.34
CA ASP A 461 -14.14 -27.01 -1.74
C ASP A 461 -13.89 -28.39 -2.37
N ALA A 462 -13.06 -29.23 -1.75
CA ALA A 462 -12.78 -30.57 -2.28
C ALA A 462 -13.98 -31.53 -2.19
N ASP A 463 -14.92 -31.27 -1.27
CA ASP A 463 -15.98 -32.20 -0.90
C ASP A 463 -17.35 -31.73 -1.40
N SER A 464 -17.59 -30.44 -1.52
CA SER A 464 -18.95 -29.87 -1.63
C SER A 464 -18.97 -28.49 -2.26
N THR A 465 -20.17 -27.98 -2.53
CA THR A 465 -20.39 -26.56 -2.83
C THR A 465 -21.43 -25.98 -1.90
N ALA A 466 -21.03 -24.91 -1.21
CA ALA A 466 -21.93 -24.08 -0.42
C ALA A 466 -22.46 -22.94 -1.29
N ALA A 467 -23.77 -22.70 -1.24
CA ALA A 467 -24.40 -21.54 -1.86
C ALA A 467 -24.73 -20.50 -0.78
N LEU A 468 -24.10 -19.34 -0.84
CA LEU A 468 -24.25 -18.25 0.12
C LEU A 468 -25.07 -17.14 -0.53
N ARG A 469 -26.21 -16.78 0.06
CA ARG A 469 -26.95 -15.57 -0.33
C ARG A 469 -26.22 -14.36 0.25
N LEU A 470 -25.75 -13.45 -0.60
CA LEU A 470 -25.17 -12.18 -0.17
C LEU A 470 -26.28 -11.14 0.06
N ASP A 471 -26.19 -10.43 1.17
CA ASP A 471 -26.98 -9.21 1.43
C ASP A 471 -26.16 -8.03 0.91
N LEU A 472 -26.42 -7.59 -0.32
CA LEU A 472 -25.57 -6.61 -1.02
C LEU A 472 -25.52 -5.24 -0.32
N ALA A 473 -26.60 -4.87 0.39
CA ALA A 473 -26.62 -3.64 1.18
C ALA A 473 -25.70 -3.72 2.38
N LYS A 474 -25.68 -4.88 3.09
CA LYS A 474 -24.77 -5.09 4.22
C LYS A 474 -23.36 -5.49 3.80
N LEU A 475 -23.21 -6.00 2.59
CA LEU A 475 -21.92 -6.31 2.01
C LEU A 475 -21.13 -5.02 1.76
N TRP A 476 -21.82 -3.98 1.28
CA TRP A 476 -21.25 -2.65 1.02
C TRP A 476 -22.10 -1.53 1.64
N PRO A 477 -22.14 -1.43 2.98
CA PRO A 477 -23.02 -0.49 3.69
C PRO A 477 -22.76 0.98 3.32
N HIS A 478 -21.58 1.27 2.78
CA HIS A 478 -21.14 2.63 2.45
C HIS A 478 -21.03 2.89 0.93
N ARG A 479 -21.58 2.01 0.09
CA ARG A 479 -21.60 2.22 -1.36
C ARG A 479 -22.33 3.53 -1.74
N ASP A 480 -23.44 3.82 -1.07
CA ASP A 480 -24.19 5.09 -1.25
C ASP A 480 -23.37 6.30 -0.78
N LEU A 481 -22.65 6.14 0.34
CA LEU A 481 -21.77 7.16 0.90
C LEU A 481 -20.67 7.56 -0.09
N GLN A 482 -20.07 6.61 -0.81
CA GLN A 482 -19.01 6.91 -1.76
C GLN A 482 -19.50 7.68 -2.99
N LEU A 483 -20.66 7.32 -3.53
CA LEU A 483 -21.28 8.08 -4.64
C LEU A 483 -21.61 9.52 -4.22
N ARG A 484 -22.14 9.69 -3.00
CA ARG A 484 -22.42 11.02 -2.44
C ARG A 484 -21.16 11.82 -2.14
N LEU A 485 -20.03 11.18 -1.83
CA LEU A 485 -18.74 11.85 -1.71
C LEU A 485 -18.25 12.39 -3.06
N GLU A 486 -18.46 11.66 -4.14
CA GLU A 486 -18.07 12.06 -5.51
C GLU A 486 -18.90 13.25 -6.04
N ASP A 487 -20.14 13.41 -5.57
CA ASP A 487 -21.01 14.54 -5.94
C ASP A 487 -20.55 15.90 -5.35
N VAL A 488 -19.62 15.90 -4.40
CA VAL A 488 -19.08 17.12 -3.79
C VAL A 488 -17.82 17.56 -4.52
N ASP A 489 -17.76 18.83 -4.96
CA ASP A 489 -16.56 19.43 -5.55
C ASP A 489 -15.50 19.75 -4.47
N TRP A 490 -14.84 18.71 -3.98
CA TRP A 490 -13.79 18.81 -2.95
C TRP A 490 -12.59 19.65 -3.39
N GLY A 491 -12.33 19.76 -4.69
CA GLY A 491 -11.24 20.57 -5.24
C GLY A 491 -11.46 22.08 -5.08
N SER A 492 -12.72 22.51 -5.02
CA SER A 492 -13.08 23.91 -4.73
C SER A 492 -12.99 24.27 -3.24
N LEU A 493 -12.85 23.27 -2.36
CA LEU A 493 -12.87 23.42 -0.91
C LEU A 493 -11.47 23.43 -0.33
N TRP A 494 -11.33 24.09 0.82
CA TRP A 494 -10.08 24.23 1.56
C TRP A 494 -10.15 23.56 2.93
N THR A 495 -9.11 22.80 3.24
CA THR A 495 -8.78 22.27 4.56
C THR A 495 -7.80 23.20 5.28
N ALA A 496 -7.47 22.89 6.53
CA ALA A 496 -6.43 23.59 7.29
C ALA A 496 -5.02 23.48 6.66
N ARG A 497 -4.79 22.53 5.74
CA ARG A 497 -3.48 22.23 5.16
C ARG A 497 -3.43 22.34 3.64
N GLY A 498 -4.48 22.85 3.00
CA GLY A 498 -4.53 22.95 1.53
C GLY A 498 -5.88 22.52 0.93
N PRO A 499 -5.94 22.30 -0.40
CA PRO A 499 -7.14 21.85 -1.10
C PRO A 499 -7.74 20.54 -0.54
N GLY A 500 -9.06 20.38 -0.66
CA GLY A 500 -9.84 19.27 -0.09
C GLY A 500 -9.76 17.92 -0.80
N HIS A 501 -8.91 17.76 -1.81
CA HIS A 501 -8.87 16.58 -2.69
C HIS A 501 -8.71 15.22 -1.98
N THR A 502 -8.13 15.21 -0.77
CA THR A 502 -7.80 14.01 0.00
C THR A 502 -8.90 13.62 0.98
N VAL A 503 -9.84 14.53 1.26
CA VAL A 503 -10.95 14.30 2.18
C VAL A 503 -11.83 13.10 1.76
N PRO A 504 -12.29 12.95 0.50
CA PRO A 504 -13.12 11.82 0.12
C PRO A 504 -12.39 10.47 0.25
N GLU A 505 -11.10 10.40 -0.11
CA GLU A 505 -10.29 9.19 0.05
C GLU A 505 -10.18 8.78 1.53
N LEU A 506 -9.94 9.76 2.42
CA LEU A 506 -9.84 9.49 3.85
C LEU A 506 -11.19 9.08 4.45
N ILE A 507 -12.31 9.73 4.08
CA ILE A 507 -13.64 9.31 4.52
C ILE A 507 -13.93 7.88 4.04
N GLY A 508 -13.52 7.51 2.82
CA GLY A 508 -13.57 6.12 2.34
C GLY A 508 -12.73 5.17 3.20
N LYS A 509 -11.52 5.56 3.61
CA LYS A 509 -10.68 4.73 4.50
C LYS A 509 -11.27 4.52 5.91
N VAL A 510 -12.06 5.47 6.41
CA VAL A 510 -12.79 5.34 7.69
C VAL A 510 -13.78 4.16 7.67
N THR A 511 -14.21 3.70 6.49
CA THR A 511 -15.10 2.54 6.35
C THR A 511 -14.39 1.19 6.44
N SER A 512 -13.06 1.17 6.65
CA SER A 512 -12.29 -0.07 6.67
C SER A 512 -12.70 -0.99 7.82
N ASP A 513 -12.82 -2.29 7.52
CA ASP A 513 -12.97 -3.34 8.54
C ASP A 513 -11.71 -3.50 9.41
N ASP A 514 -10.56 -2.99 8.94
CA ASP A 514 -9.33 -2.89 9.72
C ASP A 514 -9.40 -1.66 10.64
N LYS A 515 -9.44 -1.92 11.95
CA LYS A 515 -9.57 -0.88 12.98
C LYS A 515 -8.46 0.15 12.90
N LYS A 516 -7.23 -0.27 12.59
CA LYS A 516 -6.08 0.62 12.51
C LYS A 516 -6.23 1.60 11.35
N THR A 517 -6.50 1.08 10.14
CA THR A 517 -6.75 1.89 8.94
C THR A 517 -7.87 2.89 9.16
N ALA A 518 -9.00 2.45 9.73
CA ALA A 518 -10.14 3.33 9.99
C ALA A 518 -9.76 4.45 10.98
N VAL A 519 -9.10 4.12 12.10
CA VAL A 519 -8.70 5.10 13.12
C VAL A 519 -7.62 6.07 12.60
N ASP A 520 -6.63 5.58 11.85
CA ASP A 520 -5.58 6.42 11.27
C ASP A 520 -6.18 7.41 10.25
N ALA A 521 -7.17 6.98 9.46
CA ALA A 521 -7.90 7.86 8.56
C ALA A 521 -8.69 8.96 9.31
N VAL A 522 -9.32 8.63 10.45
CA VAL A 522 -9.98 9.66 11.30
C VAL A 522 -8.96 10.66 11.85
N HIS A 523 -7.76 10.21 12.26
CA HIS A 523 -6.70 11.12 12.70
C HIS A 523 -6.19 12.04 11.58
N ASP A 524 -6.09 11.54 10.35
CA ASP A 524 -5.71 12.38 9.21
C ASP A 524 -6.82 13.38 8.86
N LEU A 525 -8.09 12.96 8.88
CA LEU A 525 -9.23 13.87 8.76
C LEU A 525 -9.23 14.94 9.85
N TYR A 526 -8.88 14.58 11.08
CA TYR A 526 -8.71 15.53 12.17
C TYR A 526 -7.68 16.61 11.82
N ARG A 527 -6.49 16.21 11.36
CA ARG A 527 -5.41 17.14 11.00
C ARG A 527 -5.76 18.07 9.84
N LEU A 528 -6.67 17.67 8.97
CA LEU A 528 -7.13 18.44 7.80
C LEU A 528 -8.33 19.32 8.13
N LEU A 529 -9.33 18.78 8.84
CA LEU A 529 -10.62 19.44 9.02
C LEU A 529 -10.69 20.29 10.29
N VAL A 530 -9.91 19.95 11.32
CA VAL A 530 -9.89 20.69 12.59
C VAL A 530 -8.70 21.65 12.60
N SER A 531 -8.96 22.94 12.76
CA SER A 531 -7.93 23.94 13.02
C SER A 531 -8.47 25.08 13.88
N LYS A 532 -7.63 25.51 14.84
CA LYS A 532 -7.92 26.65 15.72
C LYS A 532 -7.62 28.01 15.07
N GLU A 533 -6.89 28.00 13.95
CA GLU A 533 -6.36 29.23 13.32
C GLU A 533 -7.00 29.52 11.95
N ALA A 534 -7.47 28.49 11.23
CA ALA A 534 -8.07 28.62 9.90
C ALA A 534 -9.33 27.74 9.77
N ALA A 535 -10.44 28.33 9.33
CA ALA A 535 -11.68 27.58 9.12
C ALA A 535 -11.56 26.69 7.87
N SER A 536 -11.93 25.40 8.02
CA SER A 536 -11.98 24.44 6.92
C SER A 536 -13.33 24.52 6.23
N THR A 537 -13.36 24.98 4.97
CA THR A 537 -14.59 24.95 4.17
C THR A 537 -14.95 23.52 3.76
N ALA A 538 -13.97 22.62 3.71
CA ALA A 538 -14.18 21.18 3.50
C ALA A 538 -14.86 20.48 4.69
N ALA A 539 -14.79 21.05 5.91
CA ALA A 539 -15.44 20.44 7.08
C ALA A 539 -16.96 20.42 6.96
N VAL A 540 -17.56 21.47 6.38
CA VAL A 540 -19.02 21.62 6.27
C VAL A 540 -19.66 20.45 5.49
N PRO A 541 -19.24 20.13 4.25
CA PRO A 541 -19.77 18.97 3.53
C PRO A 541 -19.26 17.63 4.08
N ALA A 542 -18.16 17.59 4.86
CA ALA A 542 -17.69 16.35 5.49
C ALA A 542 -18.57 15.90 6.66
N ILE A 543 -19.12 16.84 7.44
CA ILE A 543 -19.88 16.55 8.68
C ILE A 543 -21.00 15.51 8.48
N PRO A 544 -21.88 15.60 7.46
CA PRO A 544 -22.93 14.60 7.26
C PRO A 544 -22.39 13.18 7.09
N PHE A 545 -21.27 13.01 6.37
CA PHE A 545 -20.63 11.71 6.19
C PHE A 545 -20.00 11.18 7.48
N LEU A 546 -19.32 12.06 8.23
CA LEU A 546 -18.73 11.69 9.52
C LEU A 546 -19.80 11.26 10.53
N VAL A 547 -20.94 11.96 10.55
CA VAL A 547 -22.09 11.64 11.41
C VAL A 547 -22.70 10.30 11.00
N GLU A 548 -22.89 10.07 9.70
CA GLU A 548 -23.39 8.79 9.19
C GLU A 548 -22.48 7.63 9.61
N LEU A 549 -21.17 7.76 9.40
CA LEU A 549 -20.15 6.77 9.79
C LEU A 549 -20.06 6.58 11.31
N MET A 550 -20.30 7.64 12.08
CA MET A 550 -20.36 7.56 13.54
C MET A 550 -21.59 6.78 14.01
N THR A 551 -22.74 7.00 13.37
CA THR A 551 -23.99 6.32 13.71
C THR A 551 -24.05 4.87 13.25
N ASP A 552 -23.17 4.46 12.32
CA ASP A 552 -22.99 3.06 11.97
C ASP A 552 -22.43 2.28 13.18
N PRO A 553 -23.20 1.36 13.77
CA PRO A 553 -22.76 0.60 14.94
C PRO A 553 -21.54 -0.28 14.66
N ASP A 554 -21.28 -0.62 13.39
CA ASP A 554 -20.21 -1.54 12.99
C ASP A 554 -18.87 -0.86 12.71
N ASN A 555 -18.86 0.48 12.62
CA ASN A 555 -17.66 1.27 12.33
C ASN A 555 -16.61 1.10 13.46
N LYS A 556 -15.37 0.77 13.08
CA LYS A 556 -14.29 0.47 14.05
C LYS A 556 -13.70 1.70 14.75
N SER A 557 -14.10 2.89 14.33
CA SER A 557 -13.54 4.18 14.74
C SER A 557 -14.56 5.12 15.39
N ARG A 558 -15.75 4.65 15.76
CA ARG A 558 -16.86 5.42 16.36
C ARG A 558 -16.40 6.40 17.45
N SER A 559 -15.70 5.94 18.48
CA SER A 559 -15.23 6.82 19.56
C SER A 559 -14.33 7.96 19.07
N THR A 560 -13.42 7.68 18.12
CA THR A 560 -12.55 8.69 17.50
C THR A 560 -13.32 9.63 16.57
N LEU A 561 -14.31 9.13 15.83
CA LEU A 561 -15.19 9.94 14.98
C LEU A 561 -16.00 10.94 15.79
N LEU A 562 -16.55 10.52 16.93
CA LEU A 562 -17.31 11.43 17.79
C LEU A 562 -16.44 12.56 18.35
N LEU A 563 -15.18 12.27 18.67
CA LEU A 563 -14.21 13.29 19.08
C LEU A 563 -13.87 14.27 17.96
N LEU A 564 -13.66 13.76 16.75
CA LEU A 564 -13.49 14.62 15.58
C LEU A 564 -14.71 15.55 15.41
N ILE A 565 -15.93 15.02 15.49
CA ILE A 565 -17.17 15.81 15.36
C ILE A 565 -17.28 16.84 16.50
N ALA A 566 -16.92 16.46 17.74
CA ALA A 566 -16.90 17.37 18.89
C ALA A 566 -15.92 18.53 18.69
N ASP A 567 -14.72 18.26 18.18
CA ASP A 567 -13.69 19.26 17.93
C ASP A 567 -14.01 20.12 16.71
N LEU A 568 -14.75 19.59 15.73
CA LEU A 568 -15.33 20.40 14.65
C LEU A 568 -16.36 21.42 15.18
N ALA A 569 -16.94 21.21 16.36
CA ALA A 569 -17.80 22.21 17.01
C ALA A 569 -17.02 23.24 17.86
N ASP A 570 -15.77 22.95 18.28
CA ASP A 570 -14.95 23.87 19.10
C ASP A 570 -14.20 24.92 18.25
N VAL A 571 -14.92 25.71 17.48
CA VAL A 571 -14.31 26.69 16.53
C VAL A 571 -14.00 28.05 17.18
N HIS A 572 -13.70 28.08 18.48
CA HIS A 572 -13.46 29.34 19.17
C HIS A 572 -12.16 30.02 18.72
N GLN A 573 -12.32 31.17 18.05
CA GLN A 573 -11.30 32.16 17.63
C GLN A 573 -10.79 32.14 16.18
N ALA A 574 -11.51 31.55 15.22
CA ALA A 574 -11.23 31.86 13.81
C ALA A 574 -11.61 33.34 13.51
N ARG A 575 -10.62 34.22 13.33
CA ARG A 575 -10.85 35.64 12.96
C ARG A 575 -11.74 35.72 11.70
N GLY A 576 -12.88 36.41 11.79
CA GLY A 576 -13.72 36.77 10.63
C GLY A 576 -14.98 35.93 10.37
N GLY A 577 -15.53 35.21 11.36
CA GLY A 577 -16.86 34.57 11.25
C GLY A 577 -16.91 33.30 10.38
N ARG A 578 -15.75 32.77 9.96
CA ARG A 578 -15.67 31.63 9.03
C ARG A 578 -15.96 30.26 9.68
N GLY A 579 -16.02 30.18 11.00
CA GLY A 579 -16.38 28.96 11.75
C GLY A 579 -17.89 28.71 11.90
N ASP A 580 -18.72 29.72 11.60
CA ASP A 580 -20.15 29.69 11.89
C ASP A 580 -20.89 28.64 11.06
N ALA A 581 -20.49 28.43 9.80
CA ALA A 581 -21.08 27.42 8.92
C ALA A 581 -20.76 25.99 9.39
N GLN A 582 -19.55 25.76 9.89
CA GLN A 582 -19.13 24.47 10.44
C GLN A 582 -19.89 24.17 11.74
N LEU A 583 -19.93 25.13 12.66
CA LEU A 583 -20.71 25.00 13.90
C LEU A 583 -22.20 24.80 13.62
N ALA A 584 -22.76 25.50 12.62
CA ALA A 584 -24.15 25.31 12.20
C ALA A 584 -24.41 23.89 11.68
N ALA A 585 -23.53 23.35 10.83
CA ALA A 585 -23.64 21.99 10.32
C ALA A 585 -23.54 20.94 11.44
N VAL A 586 -22.64 21.11 12.42
CA VAL A 586 -22.58 20.19 13.57
C VAL A 586 -23.84 20.31 14.45
N ARG A 587 -24.34 21.52 14.68
CA ARG A 587 -25.60 21.75 15.42
C ARG A 587 -26.81 21.12 14.75
N GLU A 588 -26.85 21.09 13.42
CA GLU A 588 -27.90 20.42 12.65
C GLU A 588 -27.87 18.89 12.85
N ALA A 589 -26.67 18.32 12.95
CA ALA A 589 -26.48 16.88 13.19
C ALA A 589 -26.69 16.45 14.66
N LEU A 590 -26.59 17.39 15.61
CA LEU A 590 -26.62 17.11 17.05
C LEU A 590 -27.83 16.26 17.53
N PRO A 591 -29.08 16.47 17.06
CA PRO A 591 -30.22 15.65 17.46
C PRO A 591 -30.03 14.15 17.20
N THR A 592 -29.35 13.79 16.11
CA THR A 592 -29.08 12.40 15.71
C THR A 592 -28.08 11.70 16.64
N LEU A 593 -27.25 12.47 17.35
CA LEU A 593 -26.17 11.95 18.21
C LEU A 593 -26.54 11.90 19.70
N ARG A 594 -27.70 12.44 20.12
CA ARG A 594 -28.09 12.54 21.54
C ARG A 594 -28.21 11.21 22.26
N TYR A 595 -28.53 10.13 21.55
CA TYR A 595 -28.64 8.79 22.17
C TYR A 595 -27.29 8.28 22.71
N LEU A 596 -26.17 8.88 22.28
CA LEU A 596 -24.82 8.46 22.66
C LEU A 596 -24.46 8.81 24.11
N HIS A 597 -25.26 9.65 24.79
CA HIS A 597 -25.13 9.87 26.23
C HIS A 597 -25.40 8.61 27.06
N ASP A 598 -26.19 7.70 26.50
CA ASP A 598 -26.55 6.41 27.11
C ASP A 598 -25.73 5.23 26.53
N ASP A 599 -24.71 5.51 25.70
CA ASP A 599 -23.89 4.46 25.07
C ASP A 599 -23.11 3.65 26.14
N PRO A 600 -22.99 2.32 26.02
CA PRO A 600 -22.25 1.50 26.98
C PRO A 600 -20.76 1.87 27.09
N GLU A 601 -20.14 2.44 26.05
CA GLU A 601 -18.72 2.81 26.05
C GLU A 601 -18.46 4.17 26.74
N GLY A 602 -17.60 4.15 27.77
CA GLY A 602 -17.22 5.36 28.52
C GLY A 602 -16.64 6.50 27.67
N PRO A 603 -15.71 6.23 26.73
CA PRO A 603 -15.17 7.26 25.84
C PRO A 603 -16.22 7.92 24.94
N ILE A 604 -17.21 7.17 24.45
CA ILE A 604 -18.29 7.69 23.60
C ILE A 604 -19.17 8.65 24.41
N ARG A 605 -19.55 8.26 25.64
CA ARG A 605 -20.31 9.17 26.53
C ARG A 605 -19.54 10.45 26.85
N TRP A 606 -18.23 10.37 27.06
CA TRP A 606 -17.41 11.56 27.31
C TRP A 606 -17.41 12.51 26.09
N ALA A 607 -17.15 11.97 24.90
CA ALA A 607 -17.14 12.75 23.66
C ALA A 607 -18.52 13.36 23.32
N ALA A 608 -19.62 12.67 23.62
CA ALA A 608 -20.97 13.19 23.47
C ALA A 608 -21.23 14.42 24.36
N ASN A 609 -20.70 14.42 25.60
CA ASN A 609 -20.78 15.56 26.50
C ASN A 609 -19.95 16.75 26.03
N GLU A 610 -18.74 16.51 25.53
CA GLU A 610 -17.90 17.55 24.92
C GLU A 610 -18.59 18.20 23.71
N LEU A 611 -19.16 17.37 22.81
CA LEU A 611 -19.90 17.85 21.64
C LEU A 611 -21.06 18.79 22.04
N GLU A 612 -21.85 18.43 23.05
CA GLU A 612 -22.95 19.29 23.53
C GLU A 612 -22.44 20.61 24.12
N GLN A 613 -21.36 20.57 24.89
CA GLN A 613 -20.73 21.77 25.45
C GLN A 613 -20.23 22.71 24.34
N ASN A 614 -19.60 22.16 23.30
CA ASN A 614 -19.09 22.92 22.17
C ASN A 614 -20.23 23.51 21.31
N CYS A 615 -21.36 22.80 21.20
CA CYS A 615 -22.54 23.28 20.47
C CYS A 615 -23.38 24.30 21.25
N ALA A 616 -23.23 24.43 22.57
CA ALA A 616 -24.02 25.35 23.37
C ALA A 616 -23.85 26.82 22.92
N PRO A 617 -24.90 27.65 22.96
CA PRO A 617 -24.75 29.09 22.73
C PRO A 617 -23.85 29.69 23.82
N ARG A 618 -22.74 30.32 23.43
CA ARG A 618 -21.84 31.04 24.33
C ARG A 618 -22.24 32.49 24.51
#